data_AF-A0A2R6JV49-F1
#
_entry.id   AF-A0A2R6JV49-F1
#
_cell.length_a   1.000
_cell.length_b   1.000
_cell.length_c   1.000
_cell.angle_alpha   90.00
_cell.angle_beta   90.00
_cell.angle_gamma   90.00
#
_symmetry.space_group_name_H-M   'P 1'
#
loop_
_entity.id
_entity.type
_entity.pdbx_description
1 polymer ?
#
loop_
_entity_poly.entity_id
_entity_poly.type
_entity_poly.pdbx_seq_one_letter_code
_entity_poly.pdbx_strand_id
1 'polypeptide(L)'
;AELPFEVSMHHDLTVAELESILTSSTDFVHYIGHIEADGFECTDGKLDGGELESVGVGAFFLNGCTSYEQGMALVEAGAIGGVVTLSDVINSGALRIGRAMARLLNSGFPLGAALELARKESVVGGQYIVVGDSGLAVAQAQNGTPNLCEVEPIGDSFRLNFKTYPTSHSGLGGTVLPYIEGNDRYSLSSGVPQTFELTQDELERFLLLENAPIRIEGRLCWPGQLNFDEL
;
A
#
# COMPACT_ATOMS: atom_id res chain seq x y z
N ALA A 1 -0.72 -22.46 -7.83
CA ALA A 1 -1.70 -21.88 -8.76
C ALA A 1 -1.73 -20.40 -8.45
N GLU A 2 -1.18 -19.57 -9.33
CA GLU A 2 -1.35 -18.12 -9.23
C GLU A 2 -2.83 -17.84 -9.51
N LEU A 3 -3.56 -17.35 -8.51
CA LEU A 3 -4.85 -16.71 -8.78
C LEU A 3 -4.51 -15.42 -9.51
N PRO A 4 -4.89 -15.24 -10.78
CA PRO A 4 -4.59 -14.02 -11.51
C PRO A 4 -5.31 -12.85 -10.82
N PHE A 5 -4.56 -11.81 -10.46
CA PHE A 5 -5.13 -10.52 -10.14
C PHE A 5 -5.86 -10.00 -11.38
N GLU A 6 -7.19 -9.91 -11.33
CA GLU A 6 -7.97 -9.30 -12.38
C GLU A 6 -7.98 -7.78 -12.18
N VAL A 7 -7.35 -7.07 -13.12
CA VAL A 7 -7.28 -5.61 -13.10
C VAL A 7 -8.04 -5.08 -14.31
N SER A 8 -9.04 -4.25 -14.05
CA SER A 8 -9.73 -3.47 -15.08
C SER A 8 -9.46 -1.98 -14.87
N MET A 9 -9.44 -1.22 -15.97
CA MET A 9 -9.25 0.22 -15.95
C MET A 9 -10.37 0.85 -16.76
N HIS A 10 -10.99 1.86 -16.18
CA HIS A 10 -12.10 2.60 -16.78
C HIS A 10 -11.77 4.09 -16.75
N HIS A 11 -12.26 4.82 -17.75
CA HIS A 11 -12.01 6.25 -17.93
C HIS A 11 -13.32 6.94 -18.27
N ASP A 12 -13.42 8.22 -17.90
CA ASP A 12 -14.53 9.10 -18.30
C ASP A 12 -15.92 8.47 -18.04
N LEU A 13 -16.06 7.86 -16.86
CA LEU A 13 -17.25 7.14 -16.45
C LEU A 13 -18.46 8.07 -16.32
N THR A 14 -19.61 7.56 -16.72
CA THR A 14 -20.92 8.10 -16.34
C THR A 14 -21.25 7.78 -14.88
N VAL A 15 -22.23 8.47 -14.31
CA VAL A 15 -22.76 8.18 -12.96
C VAL A 15 -23.15 6.71 -12.82
N ALA A 16 -23.90 6.18 -13.80
CA ALA A 16 -24.38 4.80 -13.77
C ALA A 16 -23.24 3.76 -13.85
N GLU A 17 -22.19 4.04 -14.61
CA GLU A 17 -21.04 3.14 -14.72
C GLU A 17 -20.19 3.14 -13.43
N LEU A 18 -19.97 4.31 -12.82
CA LEU A 18 -19.25 4.40 -11.55
C LEU A 18 -20.04 3.73 -10.42
N GLU A 19 -21.36 3.95 -10.36
CA GLU A 19 -22.25 3.28 -9.41
C GLU A 19 -22.17 1.75 -9.56
N SER A 20 -22.21 1.25 -10.80
CA SER A 20 -22.06 -0.18 -11.08
C SER A 20 -20.73 -0.74 -10.56
N ILE A 21 -19.63 -0.01 -10.72
CA ILE A 21 -18.32 -0.42 -10.20
C ILE A 21 -18.33 -0.46 -8.66
N LEU A 22 -18.83 0.59 -8.00
CA LEU A 22 -18.86 0.69 -6.53
C LEU A 22 -19.82 -0.30 -5.87
N THR A 23 -20.87 -0.72 -6.57
CA THR A 23 -21.84 -1.71 -6.07
C THR A 23 -21.46 -3.15 -6.41
N SER A 24 -20.56 -3.34 -7.39
CA SER A 24 -20.03 -4.66 -7.74
C SER A 24 -19.12 -5.22 -6.65
N SER A 25 -19.07 -6.55 -6.54
CA SER A 25 -18.17 -7.27 -5.63
C SER A 25 -16.71 -7.11 -6.11
N THR A 26 -16.01 -6.13 -5.56
CA THR A 26 -14.63 -5.79 -5.94
C THR A 26 -13.75 -5.69 -4.70
N ASP A 27 -12.60 -6.38 -4.68
CA ASP A 27 -11.69 -6.35 -3.52
C ASP A 27 -11.07 -4.97 -3.30
N PHE A 28 -10.74 -4.25 -4.38
CA PHE A 28 -10.09 -2.94 -4.32
C PHE A 28 -10.45 -2.01 -5.47
N VAL A 29 -10.81 -0.76 -5.15
CA VAL A 29 -11.03 0.32 -6.13
C VAL A 29 -10.03 1.44 -5.91
N HIS A 30 -9.29 1.82 -6.95
CA HIS A 30 -8.47 3.04 -6.95
C HIS A 30 -9.10 4.08 -7.88
N TYR A 31 -9.66 5.12 -7.29
CA TYR A 31 -10.26 6.24 -8.02
C TYR A 31 -9.24 7.38 -8.15
N ILE A 32 -9.08 7.92 -9.35
CA ILE A 32 -8.25 9.09 -9.64
C ILE A 32 -9.13 10.09 -10.38
N GLY A 33 -9.42 11.23 -9.75
CA GLY A 33 -10.32 12.21 -10.31
C GLY A 33 -10.70 13.30 -9.31
N HIS A 34 -11.69 14.10 -9.69
CA HIS A 34 -12.22 15.16 -8.86
C HIS A 34 -13.33 14.61 -7.96
N ILE A 35 -13.20 14.89 -6.67
CA ILE A 35 -14.18 14.54 -5.65
C ILE A 35 -14.49 15.83 -4.90
N GLU A 36 -15.78 16.11 -4.77
CA GLU A 36 -16.28 17.19 -3.93
C GLU A 36 -17.17 16.60 -2.84
N ALA A 37 -17.61 17.43 -1.90
CA ALA A 37 -18.47 16.98 -0.82
C ALA A 37 -19.80 16.38 -1.31
N ASP A 38 -20.28 16.84 -2.47
CA ASP A 38 -21.52 16.42 -3.13
C ASP A 38 -21.33 15.31 -4.19
N GLY A 39 -20.13 14.71 -4.30
CA GLY A 39 -19.95 13.49 -5.07
C GLY A 39 -18.65 13.36 -5.87
N PHE A 40 -18.53 12.20 -6.52
CA PHE A 40 -17.52 11.89 -7.53
C PHE A 40 -17.90 12.54 -8.86
N GLU A 41 -16.97 13.25 -9.50
CA GLU A 41 -17.21 13.83 -10.82
C GLU A 41 -17.25 12.74 -11.90
N CYS A 42 -18.32 12.74 -12.68
CA CYS A 42 -18.57 11.86 -13.83
C CYS A 42 -18.84 12.70 -15.09
N THR A 43 -18.84 12.05 -16.25
CA THR A 43 -19.04 12.76 -17.54
C THR A 43 -20.43 13.35 -17.74
N ASP A 44 -21.44 12.83 -17.04
CA ASP A 44 -22.84 13.22 -17.13
C ASP A 44 -23.44 13.75 -15.82
N GLY A 45 -22.61 13.97 -14.78
CA GLY A 45 -23.06 14.48 -13.50
C GLY A 45 -22.11 14.18 -12.35
N LYS A 46 -22.66 14.11 -11.14
CA LYS A 46 -21.94 13.68 -9.94
C LYS A 46 -22.65 12.48 -9.32
N LEU A 47 -21.87 11.51 -8.85
CA LEU A 47 -22.37 10.41 -8.04
C LEU A 47 -22.12 10.74 -6.56
N ASP A 48 -23.17 10.93 -5.77
CA ASP A 48 -23.02 11.06 -4.32
C ASP A 48 -22.98 9.67 -3.67
N GLY A 49 -21.86 9.32 -3.04
CA GLY A 49 -21.71 8.07 -2.30
C GLY A 49 -22.69 7.93 -1.14
N GLY A 50 -23.23 9.05 -0.62
CA GLY A 50 -24.28 9.05 0.40
C GLY A 50 -25.65 8.58 -0.10
N GLU A 51 -25.87 8.53 -1.41
CA GLU A 51 -27.10 8.02 -2.02
C GLU A 51 -27.05 6.51 -2.30
N LEU A 52 -25.89 5.87 -2.14
CA LEU A 52 -25.71 4.43 -2.34
C LEU A 52 -26.26 3.64 -1.14
N GLU A 53 -27.26 2.79 -1.37
CA GLU A 53 -27.82 1.93 -0.31
C GLU A 53 -26.80 0.89 0.21
N SER A 54 -25.91 0.42 -0.66
CA SER A 54 -24.85 -0.52 -0.31
C SER A 54 -23.72 -0.46 -1.33
N VAL A 55 -22.49 -0.77 -0.91
CA VAL A 55 -21.34 -0.94 -1.81
C VAL A 55 -20.79 -2.37 -1.74
N GLY A 56 -20.24 -2.85 -2.86
CA GLY A 56 -19.61 -4.17 -2.96
C GLY A 56 -18.07 -4.11 -2.86
N VAL A 57 -17.52 -2.92 -2.58
CA VAL A 57 -16.08 -2.68 -2.54
C VAL A 57 -15.51 -3.04 -1.18
N GLY A 58 -14.51 -3.93 -1.14
CA GLY A 58 -13.80 -4.27 0.10
C GLY A 58 -12.93 -3.11 0.59
N ALA A 59 -11.94 -2.72 -0.21
CA ALA A 59 -11.03 -1.63 0.06
C ALA A 59 -11.09 -0.55 -1.04
N PHE A 60 -10.79 0.70 -0.71
CA PHE A 60 -10.65 1.73 -1.74
C PHE A 60 -9.49 2.69 -1.50
N PHE A 61 -9.06 3.35 -2.57
CA PHE A 61 -8.16 4.49 -2.51
C PHE A 61 -8.72 5.62 -3.37
N LEU A 62 -9.19 6.69 -2.72
CA LEU A 62 -9.70 7.89 -3.37
C LEU A 62 -8.56 8.89 -3.51
N ASN A 63 -7.88 8.85 -4.65
CA ASN A 63 -6.79 9.75 -4.97
C ASN A 63 -7.31 11.01 -5.68
N GLY A 64 -8.20 11.73 -4.99
CA GLY A 64 -8.77 13.00 -5.40
C GLY A 64 -8.61 14.03 -4.28
N CYS A 65 -8.91 15.30 -4.55
CA CYS A 65 -8.94 16.33 -3.51
C CYS A 65 -10.15 16.11 -2.57
N THR A 66 -10.00 16.45 -1.29
CA THR A 66 -11.12 16.53 -0.33
C THR A 66 -12.07 15.31 -0.31
N SER A 67 -11.53 14.10 -0.43
CA SER A 67 -12.34 12.89 -0.63
C SER A 67 -12.89 12.25 0.65
N TYR A 68 -12.76 12.92 1.80
CA TYR A 68 -13.12 12.37 3.11
C TYR A 68 -14.60 12.02 3.24
N GLU A 69 -15.50 12.95 2.97
CA GLU A 69 -16.96 12.77 3.12
C GLU A 69 -17.45 11.59 2.27
N GLN A 70 -17.05 11.57 1.01
CA GLN A 70 -17.41 10.52 0.06
C GLN A 70 -16.83 9.16 0.46
N GLY A 71 -15.58 9.11 0.95
CA GLY A 71 -15.02 7.85 1.46
C GLY A 71 -15.68 7.36 2.75
N MET A 72 -16.11 8.26 3.64
CA MET A 72 -16.90 7.88 4.82
C MET A 72 -18.26 7.30 4.40
N ALA A 73 -18.93 7.90 3.42
CA ALA A 73 -20.17 7.37 2.88
C ALA A 73 -20.00 5.94 2.32
N LEU A 74 -18.90 5.65 1.62
CA LEU A 74 -18.61 4.29 1.16
C LEU A 74 -18.43 3.29 2.32
N VAL A 75 -17.76 3.69 3.41
CA VAL A 75 -17.61 2.85 4.61
C VAL A 75 -18.97 2.60 5.28
N GLU A 76 -19.80 3.62 5.40
CA GLU A 76 -21.15 3.51 5.96
C GLU A 76 -22.06 2.62 5.10
N ALA A 77 -21.88 2.64 3.78
CA ALA A 77 -22.58 1.78 2.82
C ALA A 77 -22.03 0.34 2.74
N GLY A 78 -20.96 0.00 3.49
CA GLY A 78 -20.48 -1.38 3.64
C GLY A 78 -19.05 -1.66 3.18
N ALA A 79 -18.29 -0.66 2.73
CA ALA A 79 -16.86 -0.86 2.49
C ALA A 79 -16.10 -1.11 3.80
N ILE A 80 -15.08 -1.97 3.76
CA ILE A 80 -14.34 -2.37 4.96
C ILE A 80 -13.35 -1.27 5.37
N GLY A 81 -12.69 -0.62 4.41
CA GLY A 81 -11.82 0.51 4.68
C GLY A 81 -11.25 1.16 3.43
N GLY A 82 -10.63 2.31 3.58
CA GLY A 82 -10.02 2.98 2.43
C GLY A 82 -9.16 4.17 2.79
N VAL A 83 -8.47 4.69 1.77
CA VAL A 83 -7.58 5.84 1.88
C VAL A 83 -8.23 7.04 1.20
N VAL A 84 -8.28 8.15 1.91
CA VAL A 84 -8.92 9.40 1.48
C VAL A 84 -8.01 10.60 1.73
N THR A 85 -8.36 11.76 1.18
CA THR A 85 -7.67 13.03 1.43
C THR A 85 -8.54 14.00 2.23
N LEU A 86 -7.92 14.75 3.14
CA LEU A 86 -8.58 15.81 3.93
C LEU A 86 -8.60 17.16 3.21
N SER A 87 -7.67 17.40 2.29
CA SER A 87 -7.51 18.66 1.59
C SER A 87 -7.03 18.43 0.16
N ASP A 88 -6.87 19.52 -0.59
CA ASP A 88 -6.27 19.49 -1.91
C ASP A 88 -4.87 18.85 -1.90
N VAL A 89 -4.61 18.05 -2.93
CA VAL A 89 -3.34 17.38 -3.16
C VAL A 89 -2.78 17.77 -4.53
N ILE A 90 -1.50 18.11 -4.58
CA ILE A 90 -0.82 18.42 -5.85
C ILE A 90 -0.61 17.11 -6.61
N ASN A 91 -0.97 17.10 -7.90
CA ASN A 91 -0.97 15.90 -8.75
C ASN A 91 0.37 15.12 -8.72
N SER A 92 1.52 15.80 -8.75
CA SER A 92 2.83 15.14 -8.69
C SER A 92 3.06 14.36 -7.39
N GLY A 93 2.53 14.84 -6.27
CA GLY A 93 2.56 14.15 -4.99
C GLY A 93 1.61 12.95 -4.95
N ALA A 94 0.40 13.12 -5.49
CA ALA A 94 -0.61 12.08 -5.60
C ALA A 94 -0.13 10.88 -6.45
N LEU A 95 0.60 11.14 -7.54
CA LEU A 95 1.19 10.09 -8.38
C LEU A 95 2.27 9.27 -7.65
N ARG A 96 3.12 9.93 -6.84
CA ARG A 96 4.16 9.23 -6.05
C ARG A 96 3.54 8.35 -4.97
N ILE A 97 2.59 8.89 -4.22
CA ILE A 97 1.88 8.15 -3.18
C ILE A 97 1.10 7.00 -3.80
N GLY A 98 0.36 7.23 -4.88
CA GLY A 98 -0.42 6.18 -5.53
C GLY A 98 0.42 5.05 -6.09
N ARG A 99 1.60 5.35 -6.67
CA ARG A 99 2.55 4.32 -7.12
C ARG A 99 3.10 3.52 -5.94
N ALA A 100 3.47 4.18 -4.85
CA ALA A 100 3.97 3.50 -3.65
C ALA A 100 2.89 2.62 -3.01
N MET A 101 1.67 3.15 -2.85
CA MET A 101 0.50 2.42 -2.35
C MET A 101 0.23 1.17 -3.17
N ALA A 102 0.11 1.29 -4.50
CA ALA A 102 -0.16 0.15 -5.37
C ALA A 102 0.87 -0.98 -5.20
N ARG A 103 2.16 -0.63 -5.14
CA ARG A 103 3.23 -1.62 -4.96
C ARG A 103 3.20 -2.25 -3.56
N LEU A 104 2.99 -1.45 -2.52
CA LEU A 104 2.93 -1.93 -1.13
C LEU A 104 1.71 -2.84 -0.90
N LEU A 105 0.53 -2.45 -1.40
CA LEU A 105 -0.67 -3.28 -1.32
C LEU A 105 -0.49 -4.58 -2.08
N ASN A 106 0.12 -4.56 -3.28
CA ASN A 106 0.44 -5.76 -4.04
C ASN A 106 1.48 -6.66 -3.32
N SER A 107 2.38 -6.08 -2.52
CA SER A 107 3.28 -6.83 -1.62
C SER A 107 2.59 -7.33 -0.34
N GLY A 108 1.27 -7.16 -0.23
CA GLY A 108 0.43 -7.67 0.86
C GLY A 108 0.40 -6.80 2.12
N PHE A 109 0.94 -5.58 2.07
CA PHE A 109 0.88 -4.67 3.21
C PHE A 109 -0.58 -4.30 3.52
N PRO A 110 -0.96 -4.21 4.81
CA PRO A 110 -2.27 -3.69 5.18
C PRO A 110 -2.37 -2.19 4.85
N LEU A 111 -3.58 -1.69 4.58
CA LEU A 111 -3.85 -0.31 4.15
C LEU A 111 -3.10 0.74 4.99
N GLY A 112 -3.16 0.61 6.31
CA GLY A 112 -2.51 1.54 7.24
C GLY A 112 -0.99 1.55 7.10
N ALA A 113 -0.35 0.39 7.10
CA ALA A 113 1.10 0.28 6.94
C ALA A 113 1.56 0.75 5.56
N ALA A 114 0.80 0.40 4.51
CA ALA A 114 1.07 0.87 3.16
C ALA A 114 1.04 2.40 3.10
N LEU A 115 0.03 3.04 3.70
CA LEU A 115 -0.08 4.50 3.73
C LEU A 115 1.05 5.14 4.56
N GLU A 116 1.40 4.58 5.72
CA GLU A 116 2.48 5.08 6.56
C GLU A 116 3.84 5.10 5.85
N LEU A 117 4.08 4.12 4.99
CA LEU A 117 5.28 4.06 4.16
C LEU A 117 5.17 4.99 2.97
N ALA A 118 4.07 4.93 2.21
CA ALA A 118 3.86 5.73 1.01
C ALA A 118 3.86 7.24 1.28
N ARG A 119 3.31 7.69 2.41
CA ARG A 119 3.23 9.12 2.74
C ARG A 119 4.60 9.79 2.93
N LYS A 120 5.66 9.02 3.22
CA LYS A 120 7.02 9.55 3.35
C LYS A 120 7.63 9.89 2.00
N GLU A 121 7.05 9.40 0.90
CA GLU A 121 7.49 9.71 -0.46
C GLU A 121 7.04 11.10 -0.93
N SER A 122 6.24 11.84 -0.18
CA SER A 122 5.75 13.13 -0.65
C SER A 122 5.41 14.08 0.49
N VAL A 123 5.67 15.37 0.28
CA VAL A 123 5.31 16.43 1.22
C VAL A 123 3.80 16.55 1.46
N VAL A 124 2.98 16.10 0.50
CA VAL A 124 1.50 16.05 0.65
C VAL A 124 1.00 14.78 1.34
N GLY A 125 1.89 13.88 1.77
CA GLY A 125 1.51 12.62 2.41
C GLY A 125 0.73 12.78 3.72
N GLY A 126 0.88 13.93 4.39
CA GLY A 126 0.11 14.27 5.58
C GLY A 126 -1.39 14.49 5.33
N GLN A 127 -1.81 14.68 4.07
CA GLN A 127 -3.22 14.91 3.73
C GLN A 127 -4.01 13.62 3.57
N TYR A 128 -3.33 12.49 3.40
CA TYR A 128 -3.98 11.19 3.23
C TYR A 128 -4.27 10.56 4.58
N ILE A 129 -5.45 10.02 4.79
CA ILE A 129 -5.77 9.25 6.00
C ILE A 129 -6.48 7.95 5.63
N VAL A 130 -6.47 7.00 6.56
CA VAL A 130 -7.26 5.77 6.45
C VAL A 130 -8.59 5.98 7.17
N VAL A 131 -9.67 5.52 6.55
CA VAL A 131 -11.01 5.38 7.14
C VAL A 131 -11.40 3.89 7.15
N GLY A 132 -12.21 3.46 8.11
CA GLY A 132 -12.54 2.04 8.31
C GLY A 132 -11.37 1.22 8.86
N ASP A 133 -11.23 -0.03 8.42
CA ASP A 133 -10.21 -0.98 8.92
C ASP A 133 -8.84 -0.77 8.26
N SER A 134 -7.90 -0.19 9.02
CA SER A 134 -6.51 -0.01 8.58
C SER A 134 -5.69 -1.31 8.47
N GLY A 135 -6.14 -2.40 9.09
CA GLY A 135 -5.49 -3.71 9.07
C GLY A 135 -5.85 -4.56 7.85
N LEU A 136 -6.77 -4.08 7.00
CA LEU A 136 -7.20 -4.79 5.80
C LEU A 136 -6.04 -4.93 4.80
N ALA A 137 -5.75 -6.19 4.45
CA ALA A 137 -4.79 -6.53 3.40
C ALA A 137 -5.55 -6.94 2.14
N VAL A 138 -5.27 -6.25 1.03
CA VAL A 138 -5.92 -6.49 -0.28
C VAL A 138 -5.27 -7.66 -1.03
N ALA A 139 -3.96 -7.82 -0.87
CA ALA A 139 -3.21 -8.92 -1.44
C ALA A 139 -2.55 -9.75 -0.34
N GLN A 140 -2.12 -10.95 -0.71
CA GLN A 140 -1.30 -11.80 0.16
C GLN A 140 0.18 -11.60 -0.18
N ALA A 141 1.01 -11.44 0.86
CA ALA A 141 2.45 -11.43 0.68
C ALA A 141 2.95 -12.81 0.23
N GLN A 142 3.88 -12.85 -0.73
CA GLN A 142 4.41 -14.10 -1.27
C GLN A 142 5.01 -15.00 -0.18
N ASN A 143 5.70 -14.38 0.78
CA ASN A 143 6.36 -15.07 1.90
C ASN A 143 5.50 -15.08 3.19
N GLY A 144 4.19 -14.90 3.07
CA GLY A 144 3.22 -14.97 4.17
C GLY A 144 3.16 -13.73 5.07
N THR A 145 4.28 -13.02 5.26
CA THR A 145 4.29 -11.73 5.99
C THR A 145 4.95 -10.63 5.15
N PRO A 146 4.27 -9.49 4.94
CA PRO A 146 4.89 -8.32 4.32
C PRO A 146 6.10 -7.83 5.10
N ASN A 147 7.17 -7.50 4.37
CA ASN A 147 8.43 -7.07 4.97
C ASN A 147 9.01 -5.83 4.27
N LEU A 148 9.76 -5.03 5.03
CA LEU A 148 10.51 -3.87 4.55
C LEU A 148 11.96 -4.02 4.98
N CYS A 149 12.86 -3.93 4.01
CA CYS A 149 14.30 -3.92 4.23
C CYS A 149 14.79 -2.47 4.36
N GLU A 150 15.21 -2.05 5.55
CA GLU A 150 15.84 -0.74 5.72
C GLU A 150 17.34 -0.89 5.74
N VAL A 151 18.01 -0.23 4.80
CA VAL A 151 19.44 -0.40 4.54
C VAL A 151 20.14 0.93 4.83
N GLU A 152 21.22 0.83 5.61
CA GLU A 152 22.09 1.96 5.96
C GLU A 152 23.55 1.55 5.71
N PRO A 153 24.35 2.34 4.97
CA PRO A 153 25.78 2.08 4.81
C PRO A 153 26.54 2.33 6.11
N ILE A 154 27.51 1.46 6.43
CA ILE A 154 28.35 1.51 7.64
C ILE A 154 29.79 1.13 7.29
N GLY A 155 30.62 2.15 7.06
CA GLY A 155 31.99 1.90 6.61
C GLY A 155 31.98 1.18 5.26
N ASP A 156 32.53 -0.04 5.23
CA ASP A 156 32.60 -0.88 4.02
C ASP A 156 31.49 -1.96 3.97
N SER A 157 30.50 -1.89 4.86
CA SER A 157 29.38 -2.84 4.94
C SER A 157 28.04 -2.11 5.04
N PHE A 158 26.95 -2.88 5.13
CA PHE A 158 25.59 -2.37 5.24
C PHE A 158 24.89 -2.94 6.46
N ARG A 159 24.17 -2.10 7.20
CA ARG A 159 23.19 -2.56 8.18
C ARG A 159 21.84 -2.72 7.50
N LEU A 160 21.29 -3.91 7.61
CA LEU A 160 19.94 -4.26 7.20
C LEU A 160 19.05 -4.42 8.44
N ASN A 161 18.07 -3.54 8.61
CA ASN A 161 16.97 -3.76 9.55
C ASN A 161 15.82 -4.43 8.80
N PHE A 162 15.57 -5.70 9.11
CA PHE A 162 14.47 -6.44 8.53
C PHE A 162 13.20 -6.17 9.33
N LYS A 163 12.22 -5.49 8.72
CA LYS A 163 10.95 -5.15 9.37
C LYS A 163 9.81 -5.99 8.83
N THR A 164 8.87 -6.36 9.69
CA THR A 164 7.67 -7.09 9.28
C THR A 164 6.40 -6.43 9.79
N TYR A 165 5.34 -6.60 9.01
CA TYR A 165 4.03 -5.99 9.26
C TYR A 165 2.98 -7.08 9.40
N PRO A 166 2.30 -7.19 10.55
CA PRO A 166 1.28 -8.20 10.74
C PRO A 166 0.08 -7.93 9.82
N THR A 167 -0.57 -9.01 9.39
CA THR A 167 -1.81 -8.97 8.60
C THR A 167 -2.86 -9.86 9.24
N SER A 168 -4.10 -9.84 8.72
CA SER A 168 -5.14 -10.79 9.11
C SER A 168 -4.76 -12.26 8.82
N HIS A 169 -3.91 -12.50 7.82
CA HIS A 169 -3.42 -13.83 7.45
C HIS A 169 -2.18 -14.27 8.25
N SER A 170 -1.29 -13.33 8.57
CA SER A 170 -0.10 -13.55 9.42
C SER A 170 -0.14 -12.58 10.58
N GLY A 171 -0.95 -12.95 11.58
CA GLY A 171 -1.24 -12.12 12.74
C GLY A 171 -0.12 -12.07 13.78
N LEU A 172 -0.40 -11.36 14.86
CA LEU A 172 0.50 -11.30 16.02
C LEU A 172 0.82 -12.71 16.55
N GLY A 173 2.09 -12.96 16.83
CA GLY A 173 2.58 -14.29 17.25
C GLY A 173 3.12 -15.15 16.12
N GLY A 174 2.99 -14.72 14.86
CA GLY A 174 3.71 -15.31 13.74
C GLY A 174 5.22 -15.30 13.96
N THR A 175 5.94 -16.24 13.37
CA THR A 175 7.41 -16.29 13.41
C THR A 175 7.98 -16.04 12.02
N VAL A 176 9.19 -15.50 11.98
CA VAL A 176 9.93 -15.24 10.74
C VAL A 176 11.38 -15.67 10.90
N LEU A 177 11.94 -16.16 9.79
CA LEU A 177 13.34 -16.51 9.64
C LEU A 177 13.84 -15.90 8.32
N PRO A 178 14.46 -14.71 8.35
CA PRO A 178 15.08 -14.13 7.16
C PRO A 178 16.16 -15.05 6.61
N TYR A 179 16.09 -15.35 5.31
CA TYR A 179 17.00 -16.29 4.64
C TYR A 179 18.35 -15.63 4.31
N ILE A 180 19.14 -15.40 5.36
CA ILE A 180 20.49 -14.84 5.30
C ILE A 180 21.48 -15.94 5.70
N GLU A 181 22.61 -16.01 5.00
CA GLU A 181 23.64 -17.00 5.26
C GLU A 181 24.10 -16.97 6.73
N GLY A 182 24.06 -18.12 7.39
CA GLY A 182 24.39 -18.24 8.82
C GLY A 182 23.28 -17.87 9.80
N ASN A 183 22.09 -17.43 9.34
CA ASN A 183 20.95 -17.16 10.20
C ASN A 183 20.07 -18.41 10.38
N ASP A 184 20.03 -18.94 11.59
CA ASP A 184 19.14 -20.05 12.01
C ASP A 184 18.13 -19.62 13.10
N ARG A 185 18.08 -18.33 13.40
CA ARG A 185 17.31 -17.79 14.51
C ARG A 185 15.90 -17.39 14.08
N TYR A 186 14.90 -18.02 14.66
CA TYR A 186 13.50 -17.58 14.56
C TYR A 186 13.26 -16.35 15.43
N SER A 187 12.39 -15.46 14.98
CA SER A 187 11.93 -14.30 15.76
C SER A 187 10.44 -14.06 15.55
N LEU A 188 9.80 -13.37 16.50
CA LEU A 188 8.40 -12.98 16.33
C LEU A 188 8.29 -11.95 15.21
N SER A 189 7.33 -12.12 14.32
CA SER A 189 7.10 -11.27 13.16
C SER A 189 6.38 -9.98 13.58
N SER A 190 7.12 -9.06 14.19
CA SER A 190 6.61 -7.75 14.59
C SER A 190 7.72 -6.71 14.63
N GLY A 191 7.47 -5.55 14.02
CA GLY A 191 8.36 -4.40 14.11
C GLY A 191 9.69 -4.68 13.41
N VAL A 192 10.79 -4.66 14.16
CA VAL A 192 12.14 -4.99 13.67
C VAL A 192 12.58 -6.31 14.31
N PRO A 193 12.15 -7.47 13.79
CA PRO A 193 12.53 -8.76 14.36
C PRO A 193 14.04 -8.97 14.43
N GLN A 194 14.78 -8.58 13.38
CA GLN A 194 16.21 -8.85 13.26
C GLN A 194 16.95 -7.74 12.51
N THR A 195 18.23 -7.59 12.83
CA THR A 195 19.17 -6.66 12.20
C THR A 195 20.45 -7.41 11.84
N PHE A 196 20.99 -7.11 10.68
CA PHE A 196 22.18 -7.78 10.13
C PHE A 196 23.20 -6.74 9.68
N GLU A 197 24.48 -7.08 9.78
CA GLU A 197 25.57 -6.38 9.10
C GLU A 197 26.03 -7.28 7.96
N LEU A 198 25.92 -6.78 6.73
CA LEU A 198 26.11 -7.55 5.50
C LEU A 198 27.15 -6.86 4.63
N THR A 199 27.96 -7.66 3.95
CA THR A 199 28.74 -7.20 2.80
C THR A 199 27.81 -6.84 1.62
N GLN A 200 28.33 -6.12 0.63
CA GLN A 200 27.57 -5.80 -0.59
C GLN A 200 27.01 -7.07 -1.27
N ASP A 201 27.84 -8.11 -1.43
CA ASP A 201 27.44 -9.37 -2.04
C ASP A 201 26.36 -10.13 -1.24
N GLU A 202 26.40 -10.09 0.09
CA GLU A 202 25.36 -10.69 0.94
C GLU A 202 24.05 -9.91 0.87
N LEU A 203 24.13 -8.58 0.87
CA LEU A 203 22.99 -7.70 0.77
C LEU A 203 22.28 -7.88 -0.58
N GLU A 204 23.02 -7.85 -1.69
CA GLU A 204 22.47 -8.04 -3.04
C GLU A 204 21.78 -9.41 -3.15
N ARG A 205 22.47 -10.49 -2.74
CA ARG A 205 21.89 -11.83 -2.74
C ARG A 205 20.58 -11.89 -1.96
N PHE A 206 20.51 -11.26 -0.79
CA PHE A 206 19.31 -11.26 0.05
C PHE A 206 18.17 -10.44 -0.58
N LEU A 207 18.46 -9.22 -1.06
CA LEU A 207 17.46 -8.33 -1.63
C LEU A 207 16.86 -8.84 -2.94
N LEU A 208 17.56 -9.73 -3.67
CA LEU A 208 17.05 -10.36 -4.89
C LEU A 208 16.13 -11.57 -4.65
N LEU A 209 16.00 -12.05 -3.41
CA LEU A 209 15.14 -13.22 -3.09
C LEU A 209 13.65 -12.93 -3.28
N GLU A 210 13.22 -11.68 -3.09
CA GLU A 210 11.83 -11.25 -3.18
C GLU A 210 11.77 -9.84 -3.75
N ASN A 211 10.73 -9.51 -4.51
CA ASN A 211 10.44 -8.14 -4.94
C ASN A 211 9.81 -7.30 -3.80
N ALA A 212 10.46 -7.30 -2.63
CA ALA A 212 10.02 -6.58 -1.43
C ALA A 212 10.44 -5.10 -1.47
N PRO A 213 9.71 -4.20 -0.79
CA PRO A 213 10.14 -2.81 -0.66
C PRO A 213 11.43 -2.68 0.15
N ILE A 214 12.28 -1.76 -0.27
CA ILE A 214 13.56 -1.44 0.33
C ILE A 214 13.58 0.05 0.64
N ARG A 215 14.14 0.44 1.78
CA ARG A 215 14.30 1.84 2.15
C ARG A 215 15.76 2.17 2.39
N ILE A 216 16.28 3.05 1.54
CA ILE A 216 17.66 3.54 1.56
C ILE A 216 17.60 5.06 1.65
N GLU A 217 18.32 5.64 2.61
CA GLU A 217 18.35 7.09 2.86
C GLU A 217 16.94 7.73 2.97
N GLY A 218 15.99 6.98 3.53
CA GLY A 218 14.61 7.42 3.70
C GLY A 218 13.73 7.35 2.45
N ARG A 219 14.26 6.93 1.29
CA ARG A 219 13.50 6.72 0.05
C ARG A 219 13.10 5.27 -0.14
N LEU A 220 11.87 5.06 -0.57
CA LEU A 220 11.35 3.74 -0.90
C LEU A 220 11.72 3.35 -2.35
N CYS A 221 12.31 2.17 -2.49
CA CYS A 221 12.77 1.58 -3.74
C CYS A 221 12.51 0.08 -3.75
N TRP A 222 12.78 -0.58 -4.86
CA TRP A 222 12.58 -2.01 -5.06
C TRP A 222 13.79 -2.60 -5.76
N PRO A 223 14.06 -3.92 -5.63
CA PRO A 223 15.27 -4.55 -6.14
C PRO A 223 15.56 -4.24 -7.61
N GLY A 224 14.55 -4.29 -8.49
CA GLY A 224 14.70 -3.99 -9.92
C GLY A 224 15.02 -2.53 -10.28
N GLN A 225 15.12 -1.63 -9.29
CA GLN A 225 15.46 -0.22 -9.47
C GLN A 225 16.83 0.13 -8.86
N LEU A 226 17.49 -0.82 -8.19
CA LEU A 226 18.76 -0.59 -7.52
C LEU A 226 19.93 -0.83 -8.47
N ASN A 227 20.90 0.06 -8.40
CA ASN A 227 22.26 -0.23 -8.86
C ASN A 227 23.09 -0.51 -7.60
N PHE A 228 23.40 -1.78 -7.35
CA PHE A 228 24.08 -2.20 -6.11
C PHE A 228 25.51 -1.67 -6.01
N ASP A 229 26.16 -1.34 -7.13
CA ASP A 229 27.49 -0.73 -7.17
C ASP A 229 27.49 0.75 -6.75
N GLU A 230 26.32 1.38 -6.67
CA GLU A 230 26.12 2.79 -6.30
C GLU A 230 25.52 2.97 -4.90
N LEU A 231 25.38 1.89 -4.13
CA LEU A 231 24.81 1.88 -2.77
C LEU A 231 25.79 2.30 -1.67
#